data_AF-A0A2N4YQF2-F1
#
_entry.id   AF-A0A2N4YQF2-F1
#
_cell.length_a   1.000
_cell.length_b   1.000
_cell.length_c   1.000
_cell.angle_alpha   90.00
_cell.angle_beta   90.00
_cell.angle_gamma   90.00
#
_symmetry.space_group_name_H-M   'P 1'
#
loop_
_entity.id
_entity.type
_entity.pdbx_description
1 polymer ?
#
loop_
_entity_poly.entity_id
_entity_poly.type
_entity_poly.pdbx_seq_one_letter_code
_entity_poly.pdbx_strand_id
1 'polypeptide(L)'
;MSLWLTHPLFLPSLIVGVTIVLWATSLLPEFITALLFFAAAMMAKIAPPEVIFGGFASSAFWLVFSGFVLGIAIRKTGLADRAAQALSARLTDSWP
;
A
#
# COMPACT_ATOMS: atom_id res chain seq x y z
N MET A 1 19.66 -12.43 -27.72
CA MET A 1 19.05 -12.70 -26.40
C MET A 1 19.82 -12.12 -25.20
N SER A 2 20.92 -11.37 -25.36
CA SER A 2 21.64 -10.78 -24.20
C SER A 2 21.24 -9.34 -23.83
N LEU A 3 20.54 -8.61 -24.71
CA LEU A 3 20.20 -7.20 -24.46
C LEU A 3 19.35 -6.97 -23.21
N TRP A 4 18.46 -7.92 -22.88
CA TRP A 4 17.60 -7.85 -21.69
C TRP A 4 18.38 -7.94 -20.37
N LEU A 5 19.41 -8.78 -20.31
CA LEU A 5 20.22 -8.98 -19.09
C LEU A 5 21.11 -7.77 -18.79
N THR A 6 21.46 -6.97 -19.82
CA THR A 6 22.31 -5.78 -19.67
C THR A 6 21.50 -4.50 -19.42
N HIS A 7 20.16 -4.55 -19.52
CA HIS A 7 19.34 -3.37 -19.28
C HIS A 7 19.42 -2.92 -17.81
N PRO A 8 19.53 -1.61 -17.53
CA PRO A 8 19.63 -1.09 -16.17
C PRO A 8 18.38 -1.41 -15.31
N LEU A 9 17.26 -1.73 -15.95
CA LEU A 9 16.00 -2.08 -15.29
C LEU A 9 15.83 -3.58 -15.00
N PHE A 10 16.78 -4.42 -15.43
CA PHE A 10 16.72 -5.87 -15.18
C PHE A 10 16.74 -6.19 -13.68
N LEU A 11 17.71 -5.62 -12.95
CA LEU A 11 17.84 -5.88 -11.51
C LEU A 11 16.65 -5.33 -10.69
N PRO A 12 16.17 -4.09 -10.92
CA PRO A 12 14.94 -3.59 -10.30
C PRO A 12 13.72 -4.48 -10.57
N SER A 13 13.50 -4.87 -11.82
CA SER A 13 12.34 -5.69 -12.19
C SER A 13 12.40 -7.09 -11.58
N LEU A 14 13.60 -7.69 -11.47
CA LEU A 14 13.79 -8.96 -10.78
C LEU A 14 13.42 -8.84 -9.29
N ILE A 15 13.92 -7.82 -8.60
CA ILE A 15 13.62 -7.61 -7.17
C ILE A 15 12.12 -7.40 -6.98
N VAL A 16 11.49 -6.53 -7.78
CA VAL A 16 10.04 -6.29 -7.73
C VAL A 16 9.27 -7.57 -8.00
N GLY A 17 9.67 -8.35 -9.00
CA GLY A 17 9.04 -9.63 -9.33
C GLY A 17 9.07 -10.61 -8.16
N VAL A 18 10.22 -10.76 -7.50
CA VAL A 18 10.36 -11.60 -6.31
C VAL A 18 9.49 -11.09 -5.17
N THR A 19 9.48 -9.78 -4.91
CA THR A 19 8.62 -9.17 -3.87
C THR A 19 7.14 -9.45 -4.11
N ILE A 20 6.67 -9.31 -5.35
CA ILE A 20 5.27 -9.62 -5.72
C ILE A 20 4.96 -11.09 -5.47
N VAL A 21 5.84 -12.02 -5.84
CA VAL A 21 5.65 -13.45 -5.60
C VAL A 21 5.57 -13.74 -4.10
N LEU A 22 6.43 -13.12 -3.28
CA LEU A 22 6.40 -13.28 -1.83
C LEU A 22 5.09 -12.78 -1.20
N TRP A 23 4.55 -11.66 -1.66
CA TRP A 23 3.24 -11.19 -1.22
C TRP A 23 2.10 -12.09 -1.71
N ALA A 24 2.10 -12.45 -2.99
CA ALA A 24 1.06 -13.29 -3.59
C ALA A 24 0.96 -14.66 -2.92
N THR A 25 2.10 -15.22 -2.51
CA THR A 25 2.17 -16.51 -1.80
C THR A 25 2.04 -16.38 -0.29
N SER A 26 2.12 -15.16 0.26
CA SER A 26 2.10 -14.89 1.71
C SER A 26 3.09 -15.74 2.51
N LEU A 27 4.23 -16.11 1.90
CA LEU A 27 5.25 -16.96 2.52
C LEU A 27 5.91 -16.29 3.74
N LEU A 28 5.98 -14.96 3.73
CA LEU A 28 6.45 -14.15 4.84
C LEU A 28 5.39 -13.09 5.20
N PRO A 29 5.37 -12.63 6.47
CA PRO A 29 4.58 -11.46 6.86
C PRO A 29 4.85 -10.27 5.94
N GLU A 30 3.80 -9.54 5.58
CA GLU A 30 3.84 -8.45 4.58
C GLU A 30 4.90 -7.40 4.89
N PHE A 31 5.04 -7.03 6.17
CA PHE A 31 6.02 -6.03 6.63
C PHE A 31 7.47 -6.52 6.46
N ILE A 32 7.72 -7.81 6.66
CA ILE A 32 9.06 -8.40 6.48
C ILE A 32 9.42 -8.39 5.00
N THR A 33 8.48 -8.78 4.13
CA THR A 33 8.66 -8.75 2.67
C THR A 33 8.97 -7.33 2.17
N ALA A 34 8.26 -6.31 2.69
CA ALA A 34 8.54 -4.91 2.38
C ALA A 34 9.93 -4.47 2.86
N LEU A 35 10.32 -4.82 4.09
CA LEU A 35 11.65 -4.53 4.63
C LEU A 35 12.76 -5.19 3.80
N LEU A 36 12.56 -6.45 3.39
CA LEU A 36 13.50 -7.16 2.51
C LEU A 36 13.61 -6.49 1.14
N PHE A 37 12.51 -6.02 0.57
CA PHE A 37 12.54 -5.23 -0.67
C PHE A 37 13.41 -3.98 -0.52
N PHE A 38 13.17 -3.17 0.51
CA PHE A 38 13.95 -1.95 0.74
C PHE A 38 15.43 -2.26 1.01
N ALA A 39 15.71 -3.28 1.82
CA ALA A 39 17.08 -3.71 2.11
C ALA A 39 17.80 -4.19 0.84
N ALA A 40 17.15 -5.03 0.04
CA ALA A 40 17.72 -5.55 -1.21
C ALA A 40 17.97 -4.42 -2.22
N ALA A 41 17.01 -3.50 -2.39
CA ALA A 41 17.17 -2.35 -3.29
C ALA A 41 18.32 -1.42 -2.88
N MET A 42 18.48 -1.19 -1.57
CA MET A 42 19.58 -0.40 -1.00
C MET A 42 20.93 -1.09 -1.17
N MET A 43 21.03 -2.38 -0.83
CA MET A 43 22.28 -3.16 -0.98
C MET A 43 22.72 -3.27 -2.44
N ALA A 44 21.75 -3.45 -3.35
CA ALA A 44 21.98 -3.50 -4.78
C ALA A 44 22.28 -2.12 -5.41
N LYS A 45 22.21 -1.03 -4.63
CA LYS A 45 22.44 0.35 -5.07
C LYS A 45 21.64 0.72 -6.33
N ILE A 46 20.39 0.27 -6.38
CA ILE A 46 19.53 0.45 -7.55
C ILE A 46 19.19 1.91 -7.80
N ALA A 47 19.02 2.69 -6.73
CA ALA A 47 18.72 4.11 -6.78
C ALA A 47 19.19 4.78 -5.48
N PRO A 48 19.24 6.13 -5.44
CA PRO A 48 19.49 6.87 -4.21
C PRO A 48 18.42 6.61 -3.12
N PRO A 49 18.76 6.74 -1.82
CA PRO A 49 17.83 6.53 -0.72
C PRO A 49 16.55 7.36 -0.83
N GLU A 50 16.65 8.60 -1.30
CA GLU A 50 15.53 9.53 -1.43
C GLU A 50 14.49 9.02 -2.44
N VAL A 51 14.95 8.27 -3.45
CA VAL A 51 14.07 7.64 -4.45
C VAL A 51 13.47 6.35 -3.89
N ILE A 52 14.30 5.49 -3.29
CA ILE A 52 13.86 4.20 -2.73
C ILE A 52 12.82 4.40 -1.63
N PHE A 53 13.04 5.36 -0.72
CA PHE A 53 12.14 5.68 0.38
C PHE A 53 11.16 6.81 0.07
N GLY A 54 11.13 7.33 -1.15
CA GLY A 54 10.29 8.47 -1.55
C GLY A 54 8.80 8.25 -1.30
N GLY A 55 8.34 6.99 -1.34
CA GLY A 55 6.97 6.62 -0.98
C GLY A 55 6.57 7.02 0.44
N PHE A 56 7.50 7.01 1.41
CA PHE A 56 7.23 7.44 2.79
C PHE A 56 7.09 8.95 2.95
N ALA A 57 7.67 9.73 2.04
CA ALA A 57 7.51 11.19 1.99
C ALA A 57 6.28 11.62 1.16
N SER A 58 5.61 10.68 0.49
CA SER A 58 4.50 10.96 -0.41
C SER A 58 3.28 11.54 0.31
N SER A 59 2.78 12.68 -0.18
CA SER A 59 1.53 13.25 0.30
C SER A 59 0.35 12.30 0.09
N ALA A 60 0.31 11.57 -1.04
CA ALA A 60 -0.74 10.61 -1.32
C ALA A 60 -0.80 9.48 -0.28
N PHE A 61 0.37 8.96 0.13
CA PHE A 61 0.45 7.95 1.19
C PHE A 61 -0.13 8.48 2.51
N TRP A 62 0.32 9.68 2.93
CA TRP A 62 -0.14 10.29 4.18
C TRP A 62 -1.61 10.71 4.17
N LEU A 63 -2.14 11.13 3.01
CA LEU A 63 -3.56 11.41 2.84
C LEU A 63 -4.41 10.15 3.04
N VAL A 64 -4.00 9.04 2.44
CA VAL A 64 -4.67 7.74 2.61
C VAL A 64 -4.58 7.26 4.06
N PHE A 65 -3.40 7.36 4.68
CA PHE A 65 -3.21 7.02 6.09
C PHE A 65 -4.13 7.84 7.01
N SER A 66 -4.19 9.15 6.80
CA SER A 66 -5.06 10.05 7.56
C SER A 66 -6.54 9.71 7.37
N GLY A 67 -6.94 9.34 6.15
CA GLY A 67 -8.30 8.86 5.85
C GLY A 67 -8.66 7.59 6.64
N PHE A 68 -7.73 6.63 6.77
CA PHE A 68 -7.95 5.44 7.60
C PHE A 68 -8.15 5.79 9.08
N VAL A 69 -7.31 6.67 9.64
CA VAL A 69 -7.43 7.13 11.03
C VAL A 69 -8.77 7.84 11.25
N LEU A 70 -9.17 8.73 10.34
CA LEU A 70 -10.44 9.43 10.40
C LEU A 70 -11.63 8.44 10.31
N GLY A 71 -11.56 7.46 9.41
CA GLY A 71 -12.58 6.42 9.30
C GLY A 71 -12.77 5.63 10.60
N ILE A 72 -11.66 5.28 11.27
CA ILE A 72 -11.71 4.62 12.59
C ILE A 72 -12.35 5.54 13.63
N ALA A 73 -12.03 6.84 13.64
CA ALA A 73 -12.62 7.80 14.57
C ALA A 73 -14.14 7.97 14.36
N ILE A 74 -14.59 8.07 13.10
CA ILE A 74 -16.02 8.15 12.75
C ILE A 74 -16.77 6.90 13.23
N ARG A 75 -16.18 5.72 13.08
CA ARG A 75 -16.75 4.45 13.58
C ARG A 75 -16.79 4.43 15.12
N LYS A 76 -15.69 4.76 15.79
CA LYS A 76 -15.59 4.74 17.26
C LYS A 76 -16.50 5.75 17.95
N THR A 77 -16.77 6.90 17.33
CA THR A 77 -17.66 7.92 17.88
C THR A 77 -19.16 7.61 17.69
N GLY A 78 -19.49 6.54 16.95
CA GLY A 78 -20.88 6.22 16.59
C GLY A 78 -21.48 7.17 15.55
N LEU A 79 -20.67 8.06 14.95
CA LEU A 79 -21.13 8.96 13.91
C LEU A 79 -21.57 8.19 12.66
N ALA A 80 -20.86 7.09 12.34
CA ALA A 80 -21.24 6.16 11.28
C ALA A 80 -22.67 5.61 11.50
N ASP A 81 -22.98 5.15 12.71
CA ASP A 81 -24.28 4.55 13.02
C ASP A 81 -25.41 5.60 13.00
N ARG A 82 -25.14 6.81 13.51
CA ARG A 82 -26.09 7.93 13.44
C ARG A 82 -26.39 8.32 11.99
N ALA A 83 -25.36 8.40 11.15
CA ALA A 83 -25.52 8.70 9.73
C ALA A 83 -26.29 7.60 9.00
N ALA A 84 -25.97 6.33 9.29
CA ALA A 84 -26.68 5.18 8.74
C ALA A 84 -28.16 5.19 9.13
N GLN A 85 -28.49 5.42 10.40
CA GLN A 85 -29.88 5.51 10.87
C GLN A 85 -30.63 6.67 10.22
N ALA A 86 -30.03 7.86 10.13
CA ALA A 86 -30.65 9.02 9.50
C ALA A 86 -30.92 8.80 8.01
N LEU A 87 -30.01 8.10 7.32
CA LEU A 87 -30.16 7.77 5.90
C LEU A 87 -31.19 6.66 5.69
N SER A 88 -31.13 5.58 6.47
CA SER A 88 -32.13 4.50 6.42
C SER A 88 -33.53 5.03 6.72
N ALA A 89 -33.71 5.89 7.72
CA ALA A 89 -35.02 6.49 8.01
C ALA A 89 -35.65 7.24 6.81
N ARG A 90 -34.84 7.71 5.84
CA ARG A 90 -35.31 8.35 4.61
C ARG A 90 -35.42 7.41 3.41
N LEU A 91 -34.81 6.23 3.48
CA LEU A 91 -34.75 5.26 2.38
C LEU A 91 -35.56 3.98 2.66
N THR A 92 -35.99 3.72 3.91
CA THR A 92 -36.79 2.54 4.24
C THR A 92 -38.14 2.52 3.50
N ASP A 93 -38.65 3.67 3.06
CA ASP A 93 -39.88 3.75 2.24
C ASP A 93 -39.67 3.42 0.74
N SER A 94 -38.43 3.19 0.28
CA SER A 94 -38.13 2.97 -1.15
C SER A 94 -37.79 1.53 -1.53
N TRP A 95 -37.82 0.57 -0.59
CA TRP A 95 -37.58 -0.85 -0.85
C TRP A 95 -38.77 -1.70 -0.33
N PRO A 96 -39.44 -2.52 -1.17
CA PRO A 96 -40.57 -3.36 -0.76
C PRO A 96 -40.16 -4.56 0.10
#